data_AF-A0A9C8NTE2-F1
#
_entry.id   AF-A0A9C8NTE2-F1
#
_cell.length_a   1.000
_cell.length_b   1.000
_cell.length_c   1.000
_cell.angle_alpha   90.00
_cell.angle_beta   90.00
_cell.angle_gamma   90.00
#
_symmetry.space_group_name_H-M   'P 1'
#
loop_
_entity.id
_entity.type
_entity.pdbx_description
1 polymer ?
#
loop_
_entity_poly.entity_id
_entity_poly.type
_entity_poly.pdbx_seq_one_letter_code
_entity_poly.pdbx_strand_id
1 'polypeptide(L)'
;MTPRDRLLTTIRGRRADRVPLVLEKFQDASPQQAHDPGRRQIAERVAEQTNFWVDVPAEVNRYLVTDPGRMTKVTRTDGDGNVTVLEQIDTPKGPLTAAIGRNAATDTDWTIKYPVE
;
A
#
# COMPACT_ATOMS: atom_id res chain seq x y z
N MET A 1 2.50 -21.12 17.85
CA MET A 1 2.60 -21.04 16.38
C MET A 1 3.16 -19.69 15.96
N THR A 2 3.79 -19.61 14.78
CA THR A 2 4.11 -18.31 14.17
C THR A 2 2.83 -17.58 13.78
N PRO A 3 2.82 -16.23 13.64
CA PRO A 3 1.60 -15.53 13.24
C PRO A 3 1.13 -15.91 11.82
N ARG A 4 2.06 -16.29 10.91
CA ARG A 4 1.72 -16.82 9.59
C ARG A 4 1.01 -18.17 9.70
N ASP A 5 1.54 -19.10 10.48
CA ASP A 5 0.91 -20.41 10.69
C ASP A 5 -0.47 -20.27 11.32
N ARG A 6 -0.62 -19.32 12.25
CA ARG A 6 -1.90 -18.98 12.89
C ARG A 6 -2.94 -18.49 11.88
N LEU A 7 -2.57 -17.55 11.01
CA LEU A 7 -3.46 -17.04 9.96
C LEU A 7 -3.88 -18.17 9.02
N LEU A 8 -2.92 -18.92 8.48
CA LEU A 8 -3.20 -20.00 7.53
C LEU A 8 -4.03 -21.13 8.15
N THR A 9 -3.79 -21.48 9.41
CA THR A 9 -4.59 -22.48 10.15
C THR A 9 -6.04 -22.02 10.29
N THR A 10 -6.25 -20.75 10.64
CA THR A 10 -7.60 -20.18 10.82
C THR A 10 -8.37 -20.12 9.49
N ILE A 11 -7.74 -19.66 8.41
CA ILE A 11 -8.36 -19.61 7.06
C ILE A 11 -8.76 -21.00 6.56
N ARG A 12 -8.01 -22.04 6.93
CA ARG A 12 -8.33 -23.44 6.61
C ARG A 12 -9.45 -24.03 7.47
N GLY A 13 -10.13 -23.23 8.29
CA GLY A 13 -11.19 -23.68 9.20
C GLY A 13 -10.70 -24.53 10.38
N ARG A 14 -9.39 -24.53 10.65
CA ARG A 14 -8.81 -25.28 11.77
C ARG A 14 -8.68 -24.39 13.00
N ARG A 15 -8.64 -25.02 14.18
CA ARG A 15 -8.45 -24.30 15.45
C ARG A 15 -7.00 -23.85 15.60
N ALA A 16 -6.80 -22.53 15.66
CA ALA A 16 -5.51 -21.92 15.97
C ALA A 16 -5.31 -21.74 17.49
N ASP A 17 -4.07 -21.43 17.91
CA ASP A 17 -3.68 -21.19 19.31
C ASP A 17 -4.23 -19.85 19.85
N ARG A 18 -4.45 -18.88 18.97
CA ARG A 18 -5.09 -17.57 19.22
C ARG A 18 -5.81 -17.09 17.96
N VAL A 19 -6.70 -16.11 18.10
CA VAL A 19 -7.37 -15.46 16.97
C VAL A 19 -6.37 -14.56 16.22
N PRO A 20 -6.16 -14.74 14.90
CA PRO A 20 -5.37 -13.81 14.11
C PRO A 20 -6.11 -12.48 13.93
N LEU A 21 -5.39 -11.36 14.00
CA LEU A 21 -5.91 -10.02 13.72
C LEU A 21 -5.27 -9.48 12.45
N VAL A 22 -6.09 -8.84 11.60
CA VAL A 22 -5.63 -8.07 10.44
C VAL A 22 -5.95 -6.62 10.73
N LEU A 23 -4.91 -5.79 10.85
CA LEU A 23 -5.03 -4.36 11.07
C LEU A 23 -4.84 -3.64 9.74
N GLU A 24 -5.92 -3.48 8.98
CA GLU A 24 -5.87 -2.78 7.70
C GLU A 24 -5.32 -1.35 7.88
N LYS A 25 -4.39 -0.95 6.99
CA LYS A 25 -3.75 0.39 6.98
C LYS A 25 -2.92 0.74 8.22
N PHE A 26 -2.68 -0.23 9.12
CA PHE A 26 -1.71 -0.06 10.19
C PHE A 26 -0.31 -0.38 9.66
N GLN A 27 0.52 0.64 9.49
CA GLN A 27 1.82 0.56 8.82
C GLN A 27 3.02 0.81 9.76
N ASP A 28 2.77 1.05 11.04
CA ASP A 28 3.82 1.37 12.01
C ASP A 28 4.50 0.10 12.52
N ALA A 29 5.72 -0.19 12.06
CA ALA A 29 6.52 -1.36 12.41
C ALA A 29 7.07 -1.36 13.82
N SER A 30 7.04 -0.21 14.46
CA SER A 30 7.33 -0.11 15.87
C SER A 30 6.58 1.07 16.47
N PRO A 31 6.43 1.11 17.81
CA PRO A 31 5.86 2.26 18.52
C PRO A 31 6.55 3.59 18.18
N GLN A 32 7.84 3.54 17.87
CA GLN A 32 8.64 4.73 17.55
C GLN A 32 8.29 5.33 16.18
N GLN A 33 7.68 4.55 15.28
CA GLN A 33 7.24 5.03 13.96
C GLN A 33 5.84 5.66 14.01
N ALA A 34 5.03 5.33 15.02
CA ALA A 34 3.69 5.88 15.18
C ALA A 34 3.72 7.30 15.75
N HIS A 35 3.38 8.29 14.92
CA HIS A 35 3.24 9.69 15.34
C HIS A 35 1.97 9.94 16.17
N ASP A 36 0.87 9.23 15.86
CA ASP A 36 -0.39 9.31 16.60
C ASP A 36 -0.31 8.51 17.92
N PRO A 37 -0.69 9.10 19.08
CA PRO A 37 -0.66 8.40 20.36
C PRO A 37 -1.53 7.14 20.42
N GLY A 38 -2.68 7.12 19.74
CA GLY A 38 -3.55 5.95 19.66
C GLY A 38 -2.90 4.82 18.86
N ARG A 39 -2.30 5.14 17.72
CA ARG A 39 -1.53 4.19 16.90
C ARG A 39 -0.31 3.67 17.65
N ARG A 40 0.37 4.52 18.43
CA ARG A 40 1.50 4.10 19.28
C ARG A 40 1.07 3.07 20.31
N GLN A 41 -0.04 3.31 21.01
CA GLN A 41 -0.59 2.35 21.97
C GLN A 41 -0.94 0.99 21.32
N ILE A 42 -1.44 1.01 20.08
CA ILE A 42 -1.71 -0.21 19.32
C ILE A 42 -0.38 -0.91 18.98
N ALA A 43 0.60 -0.18 18.43
CA ALA A 43 1.92 -0.71 18.09
C ALA A 43 2.60 -1.37 19.30
N GLU A 44 2.56 -0.75 20.47
CA GLU A 44 3.14 -1.29 21.71
C GLU A 44 2.56 -2.66 22.09
N ARG A 45 1.30 -2.91 21.74
CA ARG A 45 0.61 -4.16 22.06
C ARG A 45 0.83 -5.25 21.01
N VAL A 46 0.97 -4.86 19.75
CA VAL A 46 0.88 -5.81 18.63
C VAL A 46 2.18 -5.99 17.86
N ALA A 47 3.17 -5.09 17.99
CA ALA A 47 4.38 -5.09 17.15
C ALA A 47 5.12 -6.43 17.17
N GLU A 48 5.31 -7.04 18.35
CA GLU A 48 5.97 -8.35 18.49
C GLU A 48 5.13 -9.53 17.97
N GLN A 49 3.83 -9.30 17.73
CA GLN A 49 2.87 -10.31 17.26
C GLN A 49 2.52 -10.14 15.78
N THR A 50 2.96 -9.05 15.15
CA THR A 50 2.79 -8.75 13.72
C THR A 50 3.83 -9.50 12.90
N ASN A 51 3.44 -10.03 11.74
CA ASN A 51 4.32 -10.86 10.90
C ASN A 51 4.31 -10.46 9.42
N PHE A 52 3.47 -9.49 9.06
CA PHE A 52 3.35 -8.98 7.70
C PHE A 52 2.67 -7.62 7.75
N TRP A 53 3.23 -6.66 7.01
CA TRP A 53 2.53 -5.45 6.61
C TRP A 53 1.49 -5.86 5.59
N VAL A 54 0.24 -5.42 5.76
CA VAL A 54 -0.71 -5.41 4.63
C VAL A 54 -0.34 -4.23 3.76
N ASP A 55 0.87 -4.27 3.20
CA ASP A 55 1.11 -3.53 1.99
C ASP A 55 0.48 -4.36 0.88
N VAL A 56 -0.45 -3.70 0.18
CA VAL A 56 -0.80 -4.04 -1.20
C VAL A 56 0.52 -4.40 -1.88
N PRO A 57 0.62 -5.54 -2.61
CA PRO A 57 1.90 -5.96 -3.16
C PRO A 57 2.53 -4.76 -3.86
N ALA A 58 3.68 -4.34 -3.32
CA ALA A 58 4.44 -3.28 -3.95
C ALA A 58 4.59 -3.69 -5.42
N GLU A 59 4.42 -2.71 -6.31
CA GLU A 59 4.52 -2.88 -7.75
C GLU A 59 3.27 -3.46 -8.48
N VAL A 60 2.18 -3.80 -7.80
CA VAL A 60 0.90 -4.05 -8.51
C VAL A 60 0.14 -2.74 -8.71
N ASN A 61 0.02 -2.31 -9.97
CA ASN A 61 -0.83 -1.17 -10.31
C ASN A 61 -2.27 -1.40 -9.81
N ARG A 62 -2.78 -0.51 -8.95
CA ARG A 62 -4.15 -0.59 -8.39
C ARG A 62 -5.25 -0.57 -9.46
N TYR A 63 -4.99 -0.03 -10.65
CA TYR A 63 -6.00 0.10 -11.69
C TYR A 63 -6.24 -1.20 -12.46
N LEU A 64 -5.19 -1.97 -12.77
CA LEU A 64 -5.28 -3.09 -13.72
C LEU A 64 -4.48 -4.33 -13.32
N VAL A 65 -3.84 -4.34 -12.14
CA VAL A 65 -2.94 -5.43 -11.72
C VAL A 65 -1.82 -5.64 -12.74
N THR A 66 -1.29 -4.54 -13.27
CA THR A 66 -0.27 -4.59 -14.33
C THR A 66 1.11 -4.90 -13.76
N ASP A 67 1.84 -5.75 -14.48
CA ASP A 67 3.26 -6.05 -14.24
C ASP A 67 4.11 -4.75 -14.26
N PRO A 68 4.99 -4.52 -13.28
CA PRO A 68 5.87 -3.34 -13.20
C PRO A 68 6.74 -3.15 -14.43
N GLY A 69 7.20 -4.24 -15.06
CA GLY A 69 8.03 -4.20 -16.25
C GLY A 69 7.31 -3.65 -17.50
N ARG A 70 6.00 -3.45 -17.42
CA ARG A 70 5.17 -2.82 -18.46
C ARG A 70 4.74 -1.41 -18.10
N MET A 71 5.35 -0.83 -17.07
CA MET A 71 5.04 0.51 -16.60
C MET A 71 6.25 1.41 -16.69
N THR A 72 6.05 2.60 -17.25
CA THR A 72 7.04 3.66 -17.22
C THR A 72 6.50 4.82 -16.41
N LYS A 73 7.28 5.27 -15.41
CA LYS A 73 6.90 6.36 -14.51
C LYS A 73 7.77 7.58 -14.76
N VAL A 74 7.14 8.71 -15.06
CA VAL A 74 7.80 10.01 -15.17
C VAL A 74 7.24 10.90 -14.07
N THR A 75 8.13 11.35 -13.19
CA THR A 75 7.77 12.27 -12.11
C THR A 75 8.16 13.68 -12.51
N ARG A 76 7.21 14.61 -12.40
CA ARG A 76 7.46 16.04 -12.61
C ARG A 76 7.06 16.78 -11.35
N THR A 77 7.96 17.61 -10.85
CA THR A 77 7.69 18.51 -9.74
C THR A 77 7.49 19.91 -10.31
N ASP A 78 6.39 20.56 -9.96
CA ASP A 78 6.18 21.97 -10.31
C ASP A 78 6.90 22.90 -9.34
N GLY A 79 6.90 24.20 -9.66
CA GLY A 79 7.54 25.23 -8.82
C GLY A 79 6.90 25.41 -7.45
N ASP A 80 5.67 24.91 -7.27
CA ASP A 80 4.90 24.98 -6.02
C ASP A 80 5.06 23.72 -5.16
N GLY A 81 5.91 22.77 -5.59
CA GLY A 81 6.18 21.52 -4.88
C GLY A 81 5.11 20.44 -5.05
N ASN A 82 4.12 20.64 -5.91
CA ASN A 82 3.21 19.56 -6.29
C ASN A 82 3.95 18.60 -7.22
N VAL A 83 3.70 17.31 -7.02
CA VAL A 83 4.29 16.25 -7.81
C VAL A 83 3.21 15.68 -8.71
N THR A 84 3.41 15.79 -10.02
CA THR A 84 2.62 15.06 -11.00
C THR A 84 3.38 13.81 -11.41
N VAL A 85 2.80 12.66 -11.09
CA VAL A 85 3.28 11.36 -11.56
C VAL A 85 2.51 10.99 -12.81
N LEU A 86 3.20 10.90 -13.94
CA LEU A 86 2.66 10.32 -15.16
C LEU A 86 3.09 8.86 -15.24
N GLU A 87 2.12 7.96 -15.37
CA GLU A 87 2.36 6.53 -15.58
C GLU A 87 1.86 6.15 -16.97
N GLN A 88 2.75 5.57 -17.77
CA GLN A 88 2.39 4.91 -19.03
C GLN A 88 2.39 3.40 -18.80
N ILE A 89 1.32 2.75 -19.26
CA ILE A 89 1.11 1.32 -19.12
C ILE A 89 1.02 0.71 -20.52
N ASP A 90 1.94 -0.20 -20.84
CA ASP A 90 1.95 -0.88 -22.14
C ASP A 90 0.91 -2.01 -22.17
N THR A 91 -0.13 -1.83 -22.98
CA THR A 91 -1.19 -2.84 -23.16
C THR A 91 -1.21 -3.40 -24.59
N PRO A 92 -1.79 -4.59 -24.82
CA PRO A 92 -1.92 -5.15 -26.17
C PRO A 92 -2.69 -4.27 -27.17
N LYS A 93 -3.53 -3.34 -26.69
CA LYS A 93 -4.31 -2.43 -27.54
C LYS A 93 -3.67 -1.05 -27.73
N GLY A 94 -2.52 -0.81 -27.11
CA GLY A 94 -1.86 0.49 -27.09
C GLY A 94 -1.52 0.96 -25.67
N PRO A 95 -0.69 2.00 -25.54
CA PRO A 95 -0.30 2.53 -24.25
C PRO A 95 -1.45 3.29 -23.58
N LEU A 96 -1.74 2.95 -22.33
CA LEU A 96 -2.66 3.73 -21.49
C LEU A 96 -1.87 4.72 -20.64
N THR A 97 -2.48 5.86 -20.30
CA THR A 97 -1.85 6.89 -19.47
C THR A 97 -2.68 7.18 -18.24
N ALA A 98 -2.04 7.13 -17.07
CA ALA A 98 -2.59 7.61 -15.82
C ALA A 98 -1.80 8.81 -15.33
N ALA A 99 -2.47 9.71 -14.61
CA ALA A 99 -1.84 10.84 -13.96
C ALA A 99 -2.31 10.93 -12.51
N ILE A 100 -1.36 11.07 -11.60
CA ILE A 100 -1.61 11.23 -10.16
C ILE A 100 -1.00 12.58 -9.75
N GLY A 101 -1.82 13.39 -9.09
CA GLY A 101 -1.37 14.60 -8.42
C GLY A 101 -1.08 14.29 -6.96
N ARG A 102 0.03 14.84 -6.45
CA ARG A 102 0.38 14.80 -5.03
C ARG A 102 0.67 16.21 -4.53
N ASN A 103 -0.02 16.59 -3.47
CA ASN A 103 0.30 17.78 -2.69
C ASN A 103 1.25 17.38 -1.56
N ALA A 104 2.50 17.83 -1.63
CA ALA A 104 3.52 17.49 -0.64
C ALA A 104 3.24 18.11 0.74
N ALA A 105 2.55 19.26 0.80
CA ALA A 105 2.26 19.96 2.05
C ALA A 105 1.17 19.27 2.89
N THR A 106 0.21 18.61 2.24
CA THR A 106 -0.90 17.90 2.91
C THR A 106 -0.80 16.39 2.82
N ASP A 107 0.29 15.86 2.24
CA ASP A 107 0.50 14.44 1.95
C ASP A 107 -0.72 13.77 1.31
N THR A 108 -1.35 14.49 0.37
CA THR A 108 -2.60 14.06 -0.27
C THR A 108 -2.34 13.72 -1.73
N ASP A 109 -2.77 12.53 -2.14
CA ASP A 109 -2.74 12.07 -3.52
C ASP A 109 -4.16 12.03 -4.11
N TRP A 110 -4.30 12.42 -5.38
CA TRP A 110 -5.55 12.27 -6.12
C TRP A 110 -5.29 11.87 -7.58
N THR A 111 -6.24 11.16 -8.17
CA THR A 111 -6.17 10.77 -9.58
C THR A 111 -6.58 11.96 -10.45
N ILE A 112 -5.65 12.45 -11.27
CA ILE A 112 -5.90 13.46 -12.31
C ILE A 112 -6.50 12.79 -13.55
N LYS A 113 -5.97 11.61 -13.91
CA LYS A 113 -6.42 10.82 -15.07
C LYS A 113 -6.33 9.33 -14.76
N TYR A 114 -7.41 8.60 -15.05
CA TYR A 114 -7.45 7.14 -15.01
C TYR A 114 -6.91 6.53 -16.33
N PRO A 115 -6.28 5.34 -16.29
CA PRO A 115 -5.77 4.66 -17.48
C PRO A 115 -6.91 3.96 -18.22
N VAL A 116 -7.79 4.74 -18.85
CA VAL A 116 -8.91 4.27 -19.66
C VAL A 116 -8.96 5.07 -20.97
N GLU A 117 -9.47 4.43 -22.03
CA GLU A 117 -9.80 5.05 -23.32
C GLU A 117 -11.32 5.11 -23.50
#